data_AF-A0AA45MW68-F1
#
_entry.id   AF-A0AA45MW68-F1
#
_cell.length_a   1.000
_cell.length_b   1.000
_cell.length_c   1.000
_cell.angle_alpha   90.00
_cell.angle_beta   90.00
_cell.angle_gamma   90.00
#
_symmetry.space_group_name_H-M   'P 1'
#
loop_
_entity.id
_entity.type
_entity.pdbx_description
1 polymer ?
#
loop_
_entity_poly.entity_id
_entity_poly.type
_entity_poly.pdbx_seq_one_letter_code
_entity_poly.pdbx_strand_id
1 'polypeptide(L)'
;MASTTSRCKRKSTPIPRKERTMFTNKCMLCAALLIAHPAYAQQAPRPGVWEQWVTPKPVYAGANSDVVRMLDESNRQTKAKLAAMPEERRAAIEKEMATAGVDLRLSKPDGVMSAQQCMTAKEAARLAAAQLEQKANCQRTVTQQGDGVTVVVMTCKDGDPAHISTSTFTYYGEKAYSIDAPMATISARWLRDDCSGIQ
;
A
#
# COMPACT_ATOMS: atom_id res chain seq x y z
N MET A 1 -24.91 8.32 -59.53
CA MET A 1 -26.26 7.72 -59.71
C MET A 1 -27.17 8.30 -58.66
N ALA A 2 -28.36 8.69 -59.08
CA ALA A 2 -29.27 9.62 -58.45
C ALA A 2 -30.17 8.98 -57.37
N SER A 3 -31.00 9.84 -56.76
CA SER A 3 -32.31 9.57 -56.16
C SER A 3 -32.38 9.39 -54.64
N THR A 4 -33.36 9.91 -53.89
CA THR A 4 -34.42 10.92 -54.08
C THR A 4 -34.97 11.19 -52.66
N THR A 5 -35.16 12.46 -52.29
CA THR A 5 -35.98 12.90 -51.14
C THR A 5 -37.45 12.49 -51.29
N SER A 6 -38.13 12.07 -50.22
CA SER A 6 -39.55 12.42 -50.05
C SER A 6 -40.06 12.24 -48.61
N ARG A 7 -41.11 13.01 -48.32
CA ARG A 7 -41.57 13.53 -47.06
C ARG A 7 -43.02 13.05 -46.82
N CYS A 8 -43.45 13.11 -45.56
CA CYS A 8 -44.83 13.27 -45.10
C CYS A 8 -45.81 12.08 -45.13
N LYS A 9 -46.38 11.77 -43.95
CA LYS A 9 -47.81 12.01 -43.69
C LYS A 9 -48.15 11.97 -42.19
N ARG A 10 -48.64 13.11 -41.67
CA ARG A 10 -49.41 13.20 -40.42
C ARG A 10 -50.78 12.54 -40.64
N LYS A 11 -51.30 11.88 -39.60
CA LYS A 11 -52.74 11.91 -39.31
C LYS A 11 -52.97 12.14 -37.82
N SER A 12 -53.72 13.20 -37.58
CA SER A 12 -54.23 13.79 -36.35
C SER A 12 -55.63 13.27 -36.05
N THR A 13 -56.03 13.21 -34.76
CA THR A 13 -57.35 13.55 -34.15
C THR A 13 -57.46 12.89 -32.74
N PRO A 14 -58.40 13.28 -31.84
CA PRO A 14 -58.60 14.60 -31.24
C PRO A 14 -58.85 14.61 -29.68
N ILE A 15 -58.54 15.76 -29.05
CA ILE A 15 -59.08 16.49 -27.86
C ILE A 15 -60.14 15.81 -26.95
N PRO A 16 -60.06 15.98 -25.60
CA PRO A 16 -60.87 17.05 -24.97
C PRO A 16 -60.10 17.95 -23.97
N ARG A 17 -60.76 19.09 -23.69
CA ARG A 17 -60.30 20.35 -23.08
C ARG A 17 -60.89 20.49 -21.67
N LYS A 18 -60.21 21.27 -20.80
CA LYS A 18 -60.53 21.73 -19.42
C LYS A 18 -59.90 20.83 -18.35
N GLU A 19 -59.23 21.34 -17.32
CA GLU A 19 -59.54 22.51 -16.51
C GLU A 19 -58.30 23.34 -16.12
N ARG A 20 -58.55 24.62 -15.86
CA ARG A 20 -57.59 25.55 -15.26
C ARG A 20 -57.52 25.27 -13.77
N THR A 21 -56.32 25.15 -13.22
CA THR A 21 -56.08 25.51 -11.83
C THR A 21 -54.68 26.07 -11.72
N MET A 22 -54.60 27.37 -11.45
CA MET A 22 -53.38 28.05 -11.03
C MET A 22 -53.01 27.56 -9.63
N PHE A 23 -51.82 26.99 -9.48
CA PHE A 23 -51.06 27.00 -8.24
C PHE A 23 -49.58 27.12 -8.63
N THR A 24 -49.05 28.34 -8.61
CA THR A 24 -48.21 28.87 -7.52
C THR A 24 -46.79 28.30 -7.54
N ASN A 25 -45.86 29.19 -7.92
CA ASN A 25 -44.41 29.10 -7.74
C ASN A 25 -43.98 28.26 -6.53
N LYS A 26 -43.01 27.36 -6.72
CA LYS A 26 -41.67 27.45 -6.08
C LYS A 26 -40.78 26.23 -6.39
N CYS A 27 -39.50 26.56 -6.57
CA CYS A 27 -38.31 25.73 -6.37
C CYS A 27 -38.00 24.63 -7.40
N MET A 28 -37.16 25.02 -8.37
CA MET A 28 -36.13 24.17 -8.98
C MET A 28 -35.49 23.25 -7.93
N LEU A 29 -35.68 21.94 -8.09
CA LEU A 29 -34.86 20.93 -7.42
C LEU A 29 -33.59 20.74 -8.27
N CYS A 30 -32.51 21.42 -7.89
CA CYS A 30 -31.18 21.10 -8.38
C CYS A 30 -30.78 19.73 -7.80
N ALA A 31 -30.88 18.68 -8.61
CA ALA A 31 -30.25 17.40 -8.34
C ALA A 31 -28.73 17.58 -8.38
N ALA A 32 -28.13 17.90 -7.24
CA ALA A 32 -26.70 17.84 -7.04
C ALA A 32 -26.29 16.38 -7.16
N LEU A 33 -25.81 16.01 -8.36
CA LEU A 33 -24.97 14.83 -8.58
C LEU A 33 -23.76 14.96 -7.66
N LEU A 34 -23.87 14.39 -6.46
CA LEU A 34 -22.71 13.96 -5.69
C LEU A 34 -21.98 12.96 -6.58
N ILE A 35 -21.01 13.47 -7.33
CA ILE A 35 -19.94 12.66 -7.90
C ILE A 35 -19.21 12.10 -6.68
N ALA A 36 -19.70 10.97 -6.18
CA ALA A 36 -18.94 10.08 -5.34
C ALA A 36 -17.71 9.74 -6.17
N HIS A 37 -16.62 10.46 -5.91
CA HIS A 37 -15.31 10.00 -6.34
C HIS A 37 -15.22 8.57 -5.82
N PRO A 38 -14.83 7.58 -6.65
CA PRO A 38 -14.39 6.33 -6.08
C PRO A 38 -13.19 6.71 -5.22
N ALA A 39 -13.44 6.85 -3.92
CA ALA A 39 -12.42 6.64 -2.93
C ALA A 39 -11.96 5.24 -3.26
N TYR A 40 -10.83 5.13 -3.96
CA TYR A 40 -9.96 3.99 -3.77
C TYR A 40 -9.90 3.87 -2.26
N ALA A 41 -10.60 2.86 -1.71
CA ALA A 41 -10.50 2.55 -0.31
C ALA A 41 -9.05 2.11 -0.14
N GLN A 42 -8.17 3.09 0.05
CA GLN A 42 -6.80 2.89 0.44
C GLN A 42 -6.94 2.11 1.73
N GLN A 43 -6.55 0.84 1.68
CA GLN A 43 -6.55 -0.05 2.84
C GLN A 43 -5.46 0.48 3.76
N ALA A 44 -5.77 1.57 4.44
CA ALA A 44 -4.87 2.23 5.34
C ALA A 44 -4.79 1.37 6.60
N PRO A 45 -3.58 1.04 7.07
CA PRO A 45 -3.40 0.36 8.33
C PRO A 45 -4.05 1.14 9.48
N ARG A 46 -4.67 0.43 10.41
CA ARG A 46 -5.23 1.05 11.63
C ARG A 46 -4.11 1.63 12.51
N PRO A 47 -4.25 2.85 13.05
CA PRO A 47 -3.32 3.36 14.06
C PRO A 47 -3.30 2.49 15.33
N GLY A 48 -2.18 2.48 16.05
CA GLY A 48 -2.00 1.71 17.28
C GLY A 48 -0.74 0.86 17.28
N VAL A 49 -0.66 -0.11 18.19
CA VAL A 49 0.50 -1.01 18.31
C VAL A 49 0.44 -2.08 17.24
N TRP A 50 1.54 -2.20 16.49
CA TRP A 50 1.75 -3.23 15.49
C TRP A 50 2.92 -4.11 15.88
N GLU A 51 2.78 -5.40 15.64
CA GLU A 51 3.91 -6.33 15.61
C GLU A 51 4.27 -6.61 14.16
N GLN A 52 5.55 -6.45 13.84
CA GLN A 52 6.12 -6.70 12.54
C GLN A 52 7.11 -7.84 12.62
N TRP A 53 7.17 -8.66 11.57
CA TRP A 53 8.18 -9.68 11.38
C TRP A 53 8.85 -9.46 10.04
N VAL A 54 10.16 -9.45 10.05
CA VAL A 54 10.99 -9.37 8.85
C VAL A 54 11.63 -10.74 8.67
N THR A 55 11.26 -11.40 7.58
CA THR A 55 11.84 -12.67 7.16
C THR A 55 12.75 -12.43 5.97
N PRO A 56 14.07 -12.44 6.14
CA PRO A 56 15.01 -12.26 5.03
C PRO A 56 14.85 -13.39 4.02
N LYS A 57 14.85 -13.06 2.72
CA LYS A 57 14.87 -14.06 1.65
C LYS A 57 16.32 -14.36 1.27
N PRO A 58 16.66 -15.64 0.99
CA PRO A 58 17.92 -15.95 0.33
C PRO A 58 17.91 -15.27 -1.04
N VAL A 59 18.99 -14.55 -1.36
CA VAL A 59 19.12 -13.94 -2.68
C VAL A 59 19.27 -15.09 -3.67
N TYR A 60 18.33 -15.24 -4.60
CA TYR A 60 18.32 -16.36 -5.55
C TYR A 60 19.63 -16.39 -6.36
N ALA A 61 20.36 -17.50 -6.24
CA ALA A 61 21.63 -17.81 -6.89
C ALA A 61 21.48 -18.13 -8.40
N GLY A 62 20.67 -17.35 -9.12
CA GLY A 62 20.40 -17.56 -10.55
C GLY A 62 20.52 -16.32 -11.43
N ALA A 63 20.68 -15.13 -10.85
CA ALA A 63 20.92 -13.90 -11.60
C ALA A 63 22.40 -13.53 -11.48
N ASN A 64 23.15 -13.64 -12.57
CA ASN A 64 24.47 -13.03 -12.69
C ASN A 64 24.33 -11.53 -12.42
N SER A 65 24.65 -11.09 -11.21
CA SER A 65 25.08 -9.72 -10.96
C SER A 65 25.93 -9.73 -9.71
N ASP A 66 27.11 -9.11 -9.78
CA ASP A 66 27.95 -8.87 -8.61
C ASP A 66 27.18 -8.17 -7.48
N VAL A 67 26.11 -7.44 -7.83
CA VAL A 67 25.14 -6.86 -6.89
C VAL A 67 24.45 -7.91 -6.02
N VAL A 68 23.99 -9.02 -6.59
CA VAL A 68 23.39 -10.14 -5.82
C VAL A 68 24.40 -10.75 -4.86
N ARG A 69 25.66 -10.90 -5.29
CA ARG A 69 26.74 -11.44 -4.45
C ARG A 69 27.16 -10.45 -3.35
N MET A 70 27.22 -9.16 -3.66
CA MET A 70 27.46 -8.09 -2.68
C MET A 70 26.33 -8.00 -1.67
N LEU A 71 25.08 -8.18 -2.09
CA LEU A 71 23.94 -8.23 -1.17
C LEU A 71 23.95 -9.48 -0.30
N ASP A 72 24.28 -10.65 -0.85
CA ASP A 72 24.41 -11.88 -0.05
C ASP A 72 25.55 -11.78 0.97
N GLU A 73 26.70 -11.26 0.56
CA GLU A 73 27.83 -11.01 1.46
C GLU A 73 27.46 -9.98 2.55
N SER A 74 26.80 -8.88 2.18
CA SER A 74 26.31 -7.89 3.14
C SER A 74 25.32 -8.50 4.14
N ASN A 75 24.41 -9.34 3.67
CA ASN A 75 23.47 -10.07 4.52
C ASN A 75 24.19 -11.04 5.47
N ARG A 76 25.18 -11.78 4.98
CA ARG A 76 26.00 -12.69 5.80
C ARG A 76 26.81 -11.93 6.84
N GLN A 77 27.45 -10.83 6.46
CA GLN A 77 28.18 -9.97 7.39
C GLN A 77 27.26 -9.36 8.45
N THR A 78 26.06 -8.95 8.06
CA THR A 78 25.07 -8.42 8.99
C THR A 78 24.61 -9.49 9.99
N LYS A 79 24.29 -10.70 9.50
CA LYS A 79 23.98 -11.85 10.37
C LYS A 79 25.13 -12.19 11.31
N ALA A 80 26.36 -12.20 10.81
CA ALA A 80 27.55 -12.45 11.61
C ALA A 80 27.76 -11.37 12.69
N LYS A 81 27.56 -10.09 12.35
CA LYS A 81 27.65 -8.98 13.30
C LYS A 81 26.56 -9.05 14.38
N LEU A 82 25.33 -9.41 14.00
CA LEU A 82 24.23 -9.59 14.96
C LEU A 82 24.48 -10.78 15.89
N ALA A 83 24.94 -11.91 15.35
CA ALA A 83 25.29 -13.09 16.13
C ALA A 83 26.50 -12.85 17.05
N ALA A 84 27.50 -12.11 16.57
CA ALA A 84 28.69 -11.74 17.34
C ALA A 84 28.45 -10.60 18.33
N MET A 85 27.26 -9.97 18.32
CA MET A 85 26.95 -8.88 19.24
C MET A 85 26.79 -9.46 20.65
N PRO A 86 27.57 -9.01 21.64
CA PRO A 86 27.41 -9.46 23.02
C PRO A 86 25.99 -9.19 23.52
N GLU A 87 25.48 -10.07 24.37
CA GLU A 87 24.12 -9.95 24.92
C GLU A 87 23.90 -8.61 25.63
N GLU A 88 24.90 -8.13 26.36
CA GLU A 88 24.88 -6.81 27.01
C GLU A 88 24.69 -5.66 26.00
N ARG A 89 25.34 -5.74 24.82
CA ARG A 89 25.15 -4.75 23.75
C ARG A 89 23.80 -4.89 23.05
N ARG A 90 23.27 -6.11 22.90
CA ARG A 90 21.91 -6.33 22.41
C ARG A 90 20.89 -5.69 23.35
N ALA A 91 20.98 -5.98 24.64
CA ALA A 91 20.10 -5.41 25.66
C ALA A 91 20.18 -3.88 25.73
N ALA A 92 21.38 -3.29 25.58
CA ALA A 92 21.54 -1.85 25.52
C ALA A 92 20.80 -1.22 24.32
N ILE A 93 20.91 -1.83 23.13
CA ILE A 93 20.22 -1.38 21.92
C ILE A 93 18.70 -1.56 22.05
N GLU A 94 18.24 -2.70 22.57
CA GLU A 94 16.82 -2.96 22.80
C GLU A 94 16.23 -1.92 23.76
N LYS A 95 16.94 -1.58 24.84
CA LYS A 95 16.51 -0.55 25.81
C LYS A 95 16.48 0.86 25.22
N GLU A 96 17.46 1.21 24.38
CA GLU A 96 17.51 2.50 23.71
C GLU A 96 16.39 2.63 22.66
N MET A 97 16.10 1.57 21.90
CA MET A 97 15.00 1.52 20.94
C MET A 97 13.63 1.55 21.63
N ALA A 98 13.50 0.89 22.77
CA ALA A 98 12.29 0.89 23.58
C ALA A 98 11.93 2.33 23.97
N THR A 99 12.93 3.12 24.40
CA THR A 99 12.78 4.55 24.72
C THR A 99 12.28 5.37 23.51
N ALA A 100 12.58 4.92 22.29
CA ALA A 100 12.11 5.52 21.04
C ALA A 100 10.73 4.99 20.59
N GLY A 101 10.05 4.19 21.41
CA GLY A 101 8.73 3.62 21.12
C GLY A 101 8.78 2.36 20.25
N VAL A 102 9.89 1.63 20.26
CA VAL A 102 10.09 0.38 19.50
C VAL A 102 10.57 -0.73 20.43
N ASP A 103 9.71 -1.70 20.73
CA ASP A 103 10.11 -2.97 21.39
C ASP A 103 10.71 -3.88 20.32
N LEU A 104 12.03 -3.79 20.17
CA LEU A 104 12.80 -4.62 19.24
C LEU A 104 13.19 -5.93 19.93
N ARG A 105 12.86 -7.07 19.31
CA ARG A 105 13.26 -8.39 19.81
C ARG A 105 14.23 -9.02 18.83
N LEU A 106 15.53 -8.93 19.14
CA LEU A 106 16.61 -9.42 18.27
C LEU A 106 16.89 -10.93 18.41
N SER A 107 15.98 -11.68 19.03
CA SER A 107 16.33 -12.92 19.73
C SER A 107 15.92 -14.23 19.04
N LYS A 108 15.94 -14.29 17.70
CA LYS A 108 15.71 -15.58 17.00
C LYS A 108 16.93 -16.06 16.18
N PRO A 109 17.43 -17.29 16.43
CA PRO A 109 18.56 -17.89 15.70
C PRO A 109 18.34 -18.09 14.19
N ASP A 110 17.09 -17.99 13.73
CA ASP A 110 16.68 -18.14 12.32
C ASP A 110 16.88 -16.86 11.49
N GLY A 111 17.28 -15.75 12.13
CA GLY A 111 17.43 -14.45 11.47
C GLY A 111 16.12 -13.72 11.20
N VAL A 112 14.99 -14.20 11.75
CA VAL A 112 13.72 -13.49 11.74
C VAL A 112 13.74 -12.42 12.82
N MET A 113 13.67 -11.16 12.40
CA MET A 113 13.58 -10.03 13.32
C MET A 113 12.10 -9.72 13.58
N SER A 114 11.72 -9.50 14.83
CA SER A 114 10.39 -8.99 15.16
C SER A 114 10.48 -7.73 16.00
N ALA A 115 9.59 -6.78 15.72
CA ALA A 115 9.49 -5.55 16.47
C ALA A 115 8.03 -5.23 16.74
N GLN A 116 7.73 -4.73 17.93
CA GLN A 116 6.47 -4.06 18.20
C GLN A 116 6.70 -2.55 18.19
N GLN A 117 5.87 -1.82 17.45
CA GLN A 117 5.97 -0.37 17.34
C GLN A 117 4.60 0.26 17.43
N CYS A 118 4.54 1.45 18.04
CA CYS A 118 3.37 2.31 17.92
C CYS A 118 3.36 2.94 16.53
N MET A 119 2.29 2.74 15.77
CA MET A 119 2.05 3.40 14.49
C MET A 119 1.03 4.51 14.67
N THR A 120 1.46 5.75 14.46
CA THR A 120 0.59 6.92 14.48
C THR A 120 -0.27 6.98 13.21
N ALA A 121 -1.36 7.77 13.24
CA ALA A 121 -2.19 7.99 12.07
C ALA A 121 -1.42 8.59 10.87
N LYS A 122 -0.43 9.46 11.16
CA LYS A 122 0.43 10.04 10.13
C LYS A 122 1.30 8.97 9.46
N GLU A 123 1.84 8.03 10.24
CA GLU A 123 2.67 6.94 9.73
C GLU A 123 1.85 5.92 8.96
N ALA A 124 0.65 5.58 9.44
CA ALA A 124 -0.29 4.73 8.72
C ALA A 124 -0.65 5.31 7.34
N ALA A 125 -0.96 6.61 7.29
CA ALA A 125 -1.22 7.32 6.04
C ALA A 125 0.00 7.33 5.12
N ARG A 126 1.20 7.53 5.68
CA ARG A 126 2.45 7.47 4.93
C ARG A 126 2.72 6.08 4.36
N LEU A 127 2.46 5.01 5.12
CA LEU A 127 2.63 3.64 4.66
C LEU A 127 1.65 3.30 3.52
N ALA A 128 0.39 3.73 3.64
CA ALA A 128 -0.58 3.62 2.55
C ALA A 128 -0.13 4.39 1.29
N ALA A 129 0.47 5.57 1.49
CA ALA A 129 1.00 6.39 0.40
C ALA A 129 2.36 5.93 -0.14
N ALA A 130 3.12 5.10 0.58
CA ALA A 130 4.45 4.64 0.17
C ALA A 130 4.40 3.85 -1.14
N GLN A 131 3.28 3.15 -1.39
CA GLN A 131 3.01 2.49 -2.68
C GLN A 131 2.88 3.47 -3.86
N LEU A 132 2.65 4.76 -3.55
CA LEU A 132 2.41 5.86 -4.47
C LEU A 132 3.56 6.87 -4.56
N GLU A 133 4.59 6.79 -3.70
CA GLU A 133 5.80 7.63 -3.79
C GLU A 133 6.74 7.19 -4.93
N GLN A 134 7.05 8.09 -5.86
CA GLN A 134 7.99 7.84 -6.96
C GLN A 134 9.40 8.31 -6.56
N LYS A 135 10.39 7.43 -6.71
CA LYS A 135 11.81 7.79 -6.54
C LYS A 135 12.35 8.44 -7.82
N ALA A 136 13.23 9.44 -7.66
CA ALA A 136 13.94 10.03 -8.80
C ALA A 136 14.71 8.94 -9.56
N ASN A 137 14.72 9.02 -10.90
CA ASN A 137 15.36 8.05 -11.81
C ASN A 137 14.75 6.63 -11.84
N CYS A 138 13.59 6.42 -11.21
CA CYS A 138 12.83 5.17 -11.29
C CYS A 138 11.46 5.39 -11.94
N GLN A 139 11.09 4.50 -12.86
CA GLN A 139 9.71 4.34 -13.32
C GLN A 139 9.03 3.29 -12.46
N ARG A 140 7.75 3.51 -12.17
CA ARG A 140 6.94 2.58 -11.38
C ARG A 140 5.63 2.28 -12.07
N THR A 141 5.26 1.01 -12.07
CA THR A 141 3.93 0.53 -12.45
C THR A 141 3.26 -0.04 -11.21
N VAL A 142 2.06 0.45 -10.90
CA VAL A 142 1.24 -0.06 -9.80
C VAL A 142 0.03 -0.76 -10.40
N THR A 143 -0.19 -2.01 -10.03
CA THR A 143 -1.31 -2.81 -10.50
C THR A 143 -2.07 -3.35 -9.30
N GLN A 144 -3.34 -2.96 -9.15
CA GLN A 144 -4.24 -3.60 -8.19
C GLN A 144 -4.78 -4.89 -8.80
N GLN A 145 -4.63 -5.99 -8.09
CA GLN A 145 -5.06 -7.32 -8.53
C GLN A 145 -6.39 -7.78 -7.89
N GLY A 146 -7.02 -6.94 -7.06
CA GLY A 146 -8.19 -7.30 -6.27
C GLY A 146 -7.83 -7.82 -4.88
N ASP A 147 -8.82 -7.99 -4.01
CA ASP A 147 -8.68 -8.58 -2.65
C ASP A 147 -7.60 -7.96 -1.76
N GLY A 148 -7.32 -6.67 -1.96
CA GLY A 148 -6.29 -5.94 -1.23
C GLY A 148 -4.85 -6.25 -1.62
N VAL A 149 -4.65 -6.83 -2.81
CA VAL A 149 -3.34 -7.09 -3.39
C VAL A 149 -2.97 -5.98 -4.37
N THR A 150 -1.82 -5.35 -4.10
CA THR A 150 -1.19 -4.36 -4.98
C THR A 150 0.19 -4.83 -5.37
N VAL A 151 0.43 -5.00 -6.67
CA VAL A 151 1.76 -5.30 -7.21
C VAL A 151 2.40 -4.00 -7.68
N VAL A 152 3.63 -3.76 -7.23
CA VAL A 152 4.45 -2.61 -7.60
C VAL A 152 5.69 -3.11 -8.33
N VAL A 153 5.83 -2.72 -9.59
CA VAL A 153 7.06 -2.95 -10.36
C VAL A 153 7.79 -1.63 -10.47
N MET A 154 9.07 -1.62 -10.11
CA MET A 154 9.93 -0.44 -10.16
C MET A 154 11.18 -0.72 -10.99
N THR A 155 11.44 0.13 -11.97
CA THR A 155 12.58 0.08 -12.88
C THR A 155 13.42 1.33 -12.69
N CYS A 156 14.63 1.20 -12.17
CA CYS A 156 15.55 2.30 -11.94
C CYS A 156 16.67 2.29 -12.99
N LYS A 157 17.00 3.48 -13.52
CA LYS A 157 18.02 3.67 -14.57
C LYS A 157 19.37 4.18 -14.02
N ASP A 158 19.59 3.99 -12.73
CA ASP A 158 20.77 4.43 -11.99
C ASP A 158 21.98 3.48 -12.11
N GLY A 159 21.87 2.41 -12.90
CA GLY A 159 22.97 1.49 -13.23
C GLY A 159 22.81 0.86 -14.62
N ASP A 160 23.89 0.25 -15.11
CA ASP A 160 23.91 -0.59 -16.30
C ASP A 160 24.32 -2.03 -15.91
N PRO A 161 23.42 -3.03 -15.99
CA PRO A 161 22.04 -2.91 -16.50
C PRO A 161 21.08 -2.23 -15.51
N ALA A 162 19.98 -1.70 -16.06
CA ALA A 162 18.90 -1.11 -15.28
C ALA A 162 18.33 -2.11 -14.27
N HIS A 163 18.11 -1.66 -13.04
CA HIS A 163 17.62 -2.50 -11.96
C HIS A 163 16.10 -2.54 -11.95
N ILE A 164 15.52 -3.75 -12.05
CA ILE A 164 14.07 -3.98 -11.96
C ILE A 164 13.79 -4.71 -10.64
N SER A 165 12.82 -4.21 -9.89
CA SER A 165 12.33 -4.82 -8.66
C SER A 165 10.82 -4.94 -8.70
N THR A 166 10.30 -6.05 -8.20
CA THR A 166 8.87 -6.27 -8.02
C THR A 166 8.60 -6.45 -6.54
N SER A 167 7.56 -5.78 -6.04
CA SER A 167 7.10 -5.90 -4.66
C SER A 167 5.59 -6.11 -4.65
N THR A 168 5.12 -7.04 -3.84
CA THR A 168 3.69 -7.32 -3.69
C THR A 168 3.25 -6.90 -2.31
N PHE A 169 2.26 -6.01 -2.24
CA PHE A 169 1.63 -5.60 -1.00
C PHE A 169 0.29 -6.32 -0.89
N THR A 170 0.01 -6.88 0.27
CA THR A 170 -1.25 -7.57 0.55
C THR A 170 -1.80 -7.05 1.86
N TYR A 171 -3.01 -6.49 1.82
CA TYR A 171 -3.74 -6.06 3.02
C TYR A 171 -4.82 -7.05 3.38
N TYR A 172 -4.78 -7.56 4.60
CA TYR A 172 -5.79 -8.42 5.18
C TYR A 172 -6.71 -7.57 6.09
N GLY A 173 -7.44 -6.65 5.45
CA GLY A 173 -8.20 -5.62 6.14
C GLY A 173 -7.31 -4.56 6.82
N GLU A 174 -7.83 -3.88 7.84
CA GLU A 174 -7.13 -2.79 8.53
C GLU A 174 -6.11 -3.27 9.58
N LYS A 175 -6.12 -4.56 9.93
CA LYS A 175 -5.40 -5.13 11.10
C LYS A 175 -4.24 -6.05 10.74
N ALA A 176 -3.98 -6.31 9.47
CA ALA A 176 -2.86 -7.13 9.05
C ALA A 176 -2.45 -6.79 7.62
N TYR A 177 -1.15 -6.85 7.35
CA TYR A 177 -0.62 -6.71 6.00
C TYR A 177 0.65 -7.55 5.81
N SER A 178 1.00 -7.81 4.55
CA SER A 178 2.26 -8.41 4.14
C SER A 178 2.85 -7.62 2.97
N ILE A 179 4.17 -7.49 2.97
CA ILE A 179 4.95 -6.86 1.90
C ILE A 179 5.97 -7.90 1.47
N ASP A 180 5.77 -8.44 0.29
CA ASP A 180 6.71 -9.33 -0.35
C ASP A 180 7.67 -8.53 -1.21
N ALA A 181 8.85 -8.23 -0.68
CA ALA A 181 9.91 -7.53 -1.39
C ALA A 181 10.97 -8.52 -1.91
N PRO A 182 11.87 -8.11 -2.82
CA PRO A 182 12.90 -9.01 -3.35
C PRO A 182 13.83 -9.59 -2.27
N MET A 183 14.15 -8.81 -1.24
CA MET A 183 15.15 -9.18 -0.22
C MET A 183 14.55 -9.70 1.09
N ALA A 184 13.28 -9.44 1.35
CA ALA A 184 12.61 -9.87 2.57
C ALA A 184 11.10 -9.87 2.37
N THR A 185 10.43 -10.71 3.16
CA THR A 185 8.99 -10.58 3.39
C THR A 185 8.79 -9.89 4.73
N ILE A 186 8.02 -8.81 4.74
CA ILE A 186 7.60 -8.11 5.96
C ILE A 186 6.15 -8.47 6.20
N SER A 187 5.84 -9.09 7.32
CA SER A 187 4.45 -9.32 7.75
C SER A 187 4.18 -8.47 8.97
N ALA A 188 2.94 -8.02 9.13
CA ALA A 188 2.57 -7.21 10.28
C ALA A 188 1.14 -7.52 10.73
N ARG A 189 0.93 -7.47 12.05
CA ARG A 189 -0.41 -7.52 12.66
C ARG A 189 -0.59 -6.38 13.64
N TRP A 190 -1.80 -5.86 13.67
CA TRP A 190 -2.24 -4.91 14.67
C TRP A 190 -2.57 -5.65 15.96
N LEU A 191 -2.14 -5.09 17.10
CA LEU A 191 -2.33 -5.67 18.42
C LEU A 191 -3.41 -4.93 19.22
N ARG A 192 -3.29 -3.60 19.33
CA ARG A 192 -4.15 -2.77 20.20
C ARG A 192 -4.09 -1.30 19.83
N ASP A 193 -5.12 -0.53 20.20
CA ASP A 193 -5.19 0.91 19.90
C ASP A 193 -4.22 1.72 20.78
N ASP A 194 -4.02 1.28 22.02
CA ASP A 194 -3.23 1.98 23.01
C ASP A 194 -1.74 1.62 22.92
N CYS A 195 -0.91 2.65 22.72
CA CYS A 195 0.54 2.53 22.69
C CYS A 195 1.19 2.48 24.09
N SER A 196 0.41 2.51 25.17
CA SER A 196 0.92 2.37 26.52
C SER A 196 1.63 1.02 26.72
N GLY A 197 2.89 1.06 27.16
CA GLY A 197 3.72 -0.13 27.39
C GLY A 197 4.58 -0.58 26.20
N ILE A 198 4.63 0.21 25.11
CA ILE A 198 5.79 0.22 24.21
C ILE A 198 6.65 1.41 24.69
N GLN A 199 7.57 1.17 25.62
CA GLN A 199 8.50 2.14 26.24
C GLN A 199 9.85 1.49 26.49
#